data_AF-A0A2D8CDY4-F1
#
_entry.id   AF-A0A2D8CDY4-F1
#
_cell.length_a   1.000
_cell.length_b   1.000
_cell.length_c   1.000
_cell.angle_alpha   90.00
_cell.angle_beta   90.00
_cell.angle_gamma   90.00
#
_symmetry.space_group_name_H-M   'P 1'
#
loop_
_entity.id
_entity.type
_entity.pdbx_description
1 polymer ?
#
loop_
_entity_poly.entity_id
_entity_poly.type
_entity_poly.pdbx_seq_one_letter_code
_entity_poly.pdbx_strand_id
1 'polypeptide(L)'
;MKRKNEIEKELDQKEFENEIGRDLAQQYHQLSNKEKLLEGKNKYVIGVTHFFVTIAFFEVLYWLIKTLVNGISLGYTAPFFELLFPFIHFVFLIMGIYSAYSLKSPIIYILKLTPNGWS
;
A
#
# COMPACT_ATOMS: atom_id res chain seq x y z
N MET A 1 6.55 -42.17 33.15
CA MET A 1 5.83 -40.90 32.88
C MET A 1 6.77 -39.74 32.52
N LYS A 2 7.95 -39.56 33.15
CA LYS A 2 8.90 -38.47 32.81
C LYS A 2 9.37 -38.44 31.33
N ARG A 3 9.79 -39.59 30.78
CA ARG A 3 10.24 -39.69 29.37
C ARG A 3 9.17 -39.33 28.33
N LYS A 4 7.88 -39.50 28.64
CA LYS A 4 6.80 -39.22 27.69
C LYS A 4 6.53 -37.71 27.59
N ASN A 5 6.62 -37.00 28.71
CA ASN A 5 6.50 -35.53 28.76
C ASN A 5 7.71 -34.81 28.16
N GLU A 6 8.91 -35.40 28.23
CA GLU A 6 10.11 -34.85 27.58
C GLU A 6 9.99 -34.95 26.05
N ILE A 7 9.46 -36.06 25.54
CA ILE A 7 9.22 -36.28 24.10
C ILE A 7 8.12 -35.34 23.57
N GLU A 8 7.02 -35.16 24.31
CA GLU A 8 5.96 -34.21 23.93
C GLU A 8 6.48 -32.76 23.90
N LYS A 9 7.31 -32.36 24.88
CA LYS A 9 7.92 -31.02 24.86
C LYS A 9 8.87 -30.80 23.69
N GLU A 10 9.65 -31.80 23.31
CA GLU A 10 10.53 -31.70 22.13
C GLU A 10 9.75 -31.65 20.82
N LEU A 11 8.60 -32.35 20.73
CA LEU A 11 7.71 -32.32 19.58
C LEU A 11 7.03 -30.96 19.43
N ASP A 12 6.49 -30.40 20.50
CA ASP A 12 5.89 -29.05 20.50
C ASP A 12 6.92 -27.97 20.13
N GLN A 13 8.15 -28.09 20.65
CA GLN A 13 9.21 -27.14 20.33
C GLN A 13 9.65 -27.24 18.86
N LYS A 14 9.71 -28.45 18.30
CA LYS A 14 9.98 -28.65 16.87
C LYS A 14 8.85 -28.14 15.98
N GLU A 15 7.60 -28.34 16.35
CA GLU A 15 6.47 -27.78 15.59
C GLU A 15 6.52 -26.26 15.58
N PHE A 16 6.79 -25.63 16.72
CA PHE A 16 6.91 -24.18 16.82
C PHE A 16 8.07 -23.62 15.97
N GLU A 17 9.24 -24.27 16.02
CA GLU A 17 10.39 -23.89 15.16
C GLU A 17 10.09 -24.07 13.67
N ASN A 18 9.36 -25.12 13.31
CA ASN A 18 8.97 -25.40 11.93
C ASN A 18 7.92 -24.39 11.44
N GLU A 19 7.01 -23.96 12.30
CA GLU A 19 6.00 -22.93 11.99
C GLU A 19 6.67 -21.57 11.77
N ILE A 20 7.61 -21.20 12.64
CA ILE A 20 8.45 -19.99 12.47
C ILE A 20 9.27 -20.07 11.18
N GLY A 21 9.87 -21.22 10.89
CA GLY A 21 10.64 -21.45 9.66
C GLY A 21 9.77 -21.29 8.41
N ARG A 22 8.52 -21.76 8.45
CA ARG A 22 7.57 -21.63 7.35
C ARG A 22 7.12 -20.17 7.15
N ASP A 23 6.87 -19.43 8.22
CA ASP A 23 6.53 -18.00 8.15
C ASP A 23 7.70 -17.16 7.64
N LEU A 24 8.94 -17.44 8.08
CA LEU A 24 10.14 -16.81 7.57
C LEU A 24 10.36 -17.13 6.09
N ALA A 25 10.20 -18.39 5.68
CA ALA A 25 10.31 -18.78 4.28
C ALA A 25 9.25 -18.09 3.41
N GLN A 26 8.02 -17.94 3.91
CA GLN A 26 6.95 -17.23 3.22
C GLN A 26 7.27 -15.73 3.08
N GLN A 27 7.81 -15.09 4.11
CA GLN A 27 8.28 -13.70 4.02
C GLN A 27 9.44 -13.56 3.02
N TYR A 28 10.40 -14.49 3.02
CA TYR A 28 11.50 -14.51 2.05
C TYR A 28 11.02 -14.70 0.61
N HIS A 29 10.06 -15.58 0.37
CA HIS A 29 9.46 -15.75 -0.95
C HIS A 29 8.73 -14.50 -1.43
N GLN A 30 8.02 -13.79 -0.54
CA GLN A 30 7.38 -12.52 -0.88
C GLN A 30 8.42 -11.42 -1.19
N LEU A 31 9.55 -11.41 -0.48
CA LEU A 31 10.63 -10.46 -0.72
C LEU A 31 11.35 -10.76 -2.03
N SER A 32 11.68 -12.03 -2.29
CA SER A 32 12.29 -12.50 -3.52
C SER A 32 11.41 -12.26 -4.75
N ASN A 33 10.09 -12.48 -4.65
CA ASN A 33 9.18 -12.18 -5.75
C ASN A 33 9.08 -10.67 -6.04
N LYS A 34 9.16 -9.82 -5.01
CA LYS A 34 9.29 -8.37 -5.22
C LYS A 34 10.62 -8.02 -5.87
N GLU A 35 11.71 -8.61 -5.42
CA GLU A 35 13.03 -8.37 -5.99
C GLU A 35 13.11 -8.81 -7.46
N LYS A 36 12.53 -9.97 -7.83
CA LYS A 36 12.44 -10.41 -9.23
C LYS A 36 11.58 -9.51 -10.11
N LEU A 37 10.52 -8.90 -9.57
CA LEU A 37 9.73 -7.89 -10.29
C LEU A 37 10.47 -6.54 -10.42
N LEU A 38 11.47 -6.31 -9.57
CA LEU A 38 12.32 -5.11 -9.54
C LEU A 38 13.65 -5.31 -10.28
N GLU A 39 14.07 -6.55 -10.53
CA GLU A 39 15.23 -6.92 -11.35
C GLU A 39 15.00 -6.40 -12.79
N GLY A 40 15.61 -5.24 -13.07
CA GLY A 40 15.55 -4.57 -14.37
C GLY A 40 14.82 -3.23 -14.38
N LYS A 41 14.11 -2.85 -13.32
CA LYS A 41 13.47 -1.53 -13.22
C LYS A 41 14.27 -0.59 -12.33
N ASN A 42 14.78 0.48 -12.93
CA ASN A 42 15.50 1.54 -12.23
C ASN A 42 14.62 2.13 -11.10
N LYS A 43 15.14 2.18 -9.86
CA LYS A 43 14.44 2.72 -8.68
C LYS A 43 13.87 4.13 -8.92
N TYR A 44 14.56 4.95 -9.72
CA TYR A 44 14.07 6.27 -10.10
C TYR A 44 12.80 6.20 -10.96
N VAL A 45 12.71 5.26 -11.91
CA VAL A 45 11.52 5.07 -12.75
C VAL A 45 10.32 4.63 -11.91
N ILE A 46 10.55 3.78 -10.91
CA ILE A 46 9.50 3.32 -10.00
C ILE A 46 9.02 4.44 -9.09
N GLY A 47 9.94 5.22 -8.50
CA GLY A 47 9.60 6.39 -7.70
C GLY A 47 8.80 7.42 -8.49
N VAL A 48 9.22 7.71 -9.73
CA VAL A 48 8.51 8.62 -10.64
C VAL A 48 7.12 8.08 -11.01
N THR A 49 7.00 6.78 -11.29
CA THR A 49 5.69 6.17 -11.57
C THR A 49 4.77 6.28 -10.36
N HIS A 50 5.26 5.99 -9.16
CA HIS A 50 4.49 6.12 -7.93
C HIS A 50 4.10 7.57 -7.62
N PHE A 51 4.98 8.54 -7.89
CA PHE A 51 4.67 9.96 -7.79
C PHE A 51 3.46 10.34 -8.66
N PHE A 52 3.54 10.07 -9.96
CA PHE A 52 2.50 10.45 -10.92
C PHE A 52 1.19 9.70 -10.68
N VAL A 53 1.26 8.40 -10.39
CA VAL A 53 0.07 7.59 -10.10
C VAL A 53 -0.64 8.10 -8.84
N THR A 54 0.12 8.48 -7.81
CA THR A 54 -0.45 9.00 -6.56
C THR A 54 -1.13 10.35 -6.78
N ILE A 55 -0.48 11.26 -7.51
CA ILE A 55 -1.07 12.56 -7.85
C ILE A 55 -2.34 12.38 -8.69
N ALA A 56 -2.26 11.57 -9.76
CA ALA A 56 -3.41 11.32 -10.64
C ALA A 56 -4.60 10.72 -9.87
N PHE A 57 -4.35 9.79 -8.96
CA PHE A 57 -5.40 9.20 -8.13
C PHE A 57 -6.11 10.23 -7.26
N PHE A 58 -5.34 11.05 -6.53
CA PHE A 58 -5.91 12.09 -5.67
C PHE A 58 -6.62 13.19 -6.46
N GLU A 59 -6.11 13.53 -7.65
CA GLU A 59 -6.73 14.51 -8.54
C GLU A 59 -8.10 14.03 -9.02
N VAL A 60 -8.20 12.78 -9.49
CA VAL A 60 -9.47 12.18 -9.90
C VAL A 60 -10.44 12.11 -8.72
N LEU A 61 -9.96 11.72 -7.53
CA LEU A 61 -10.79 11.65 -6.33
C LEU A 61 -11.32 13.04 -5.92
N TYR A 62 -10.46 14.06 -5.93
CA TYR A 62 -10.86 15.44 -5.66
C TYR A 62 -11.90 15.93 -6.66
N TRP A 63 -11.69 15.69 -7.94
CA TRP A 63 -12.62 16.07 -8.98
C TRP A 63 -14.00 15.40 -8.80
N LEU A 64 -14.02 14.11 -8.47
CA LEU A 64 -15.26 13.37 -8.18
C LEU A 64 -15.99 13.97 -6.95
N ILE A 65 -15.28 14.18 -5.85
CA ILE A 65 -15.85 14.75 -4.62
C ILE A 65 -16.37 16.17 -4.89
N LYS A 66 -15.57 17.02 -5.52
CA LYS A 66 -15.95 18.40 -5.87
C LYS A 66 -17.21 18.40 -6.72
N THR A 67 -17.26 17.57 -7.77
CA THR A 67 -18.42 17.52 -8.68
C THR A 67 -19.67 17.04 -7.96
N LEU A 68 -19.55 16.00 -7.13
CA LEU A 68 -20.67 15.45 -6.36
C LEU A 68 -21.22 16.45 -5.34
N VAL A 69 -20.34 17.07 -4.54
CA VAL A 69 -20.73 18.06 -3.53
C VAL A 69 -21.32 19.31 -4.18
N ASN A 70 -20.73 19.79 -5.28
CA ASN A 70 -21.24 20.95 -5.99
C ASN A 70 -22.60 20.66 -6.65
N GLY A 71 -22.81 19.44 -7.14
CA GLY A 71 -24.10 18.99 -7.67
C GLY A 71 -25.19 18.93 -6.59
N ILE A 72 -24.89 18.35 -5.42
CA ILE A 72 -25.83 18.27 -4.29
C ILE A 72 -26.17 19.67 -3.75
N SER A 73 -25.17 20.55 -3.68
CA SER A 73 -25.34 21.92 -3.19
C SER A 73 -25.80 22.91 -4.26
N LEU A 74 -26.23 22.46 -5.46
CA LEU A 74 -26.70 23.31 -6.55
C LEU A 74 -25.74 24.48 -6.90
N GLY A 75 -24.43 24.30 -6.72
CA GLY A 75 -23.44 25.34 -7.01
C GLY A 75 -22.99 26.19 -5.82
N TYR A 76 -23.64 26.13 -4.66
CA TYR A 76 -23.33 27.02 -3.52
C TYR A 76 -21.94 26.77 -2.92
N THR A 77 -21.35 25.59 -3.13
CA THR A 77 -20.01 25.24 -2.60
C THR A 77 -18.87 25.57 -3.56
N ALA A 78 -19.13 26.02 -4.78
CA ALA A 78 -18.11 26.39 -5.77
C ALA A 78 -17.02 27.35 -5.23
N PRO A 79 -17.35 28.51 -4.61
CA PRO A 79 -16.33 29.44 -4.12
C PRO A 79 -15.50 28.86 -2.96
N PHE A 80 -16.07 27.96 -2.16
CA PHE A 80 -15.35 27.25 -1.10
C PHE A 80 -14.29 26.30 -1.67
N PHE A 81 -14.62 25.55 -2.73
CA PHE A 81 -13.67 24.68 -3.41
C PHE A 81 -12.58 25.44 -4.17
N GLU A 82 -12.87 26.63 -4.70
CA GLU A 82 -11.87 27.50 -5.32
C GLU A 82 -10.85 28.01 -4.30
N LEU A 83 -11.31 28.43 -3.12
CA LEU A 83 -10.42 28.85 -2.03
C LEU A 83 -9.54 27.70 -1.53
N LEU A 84 -10.11 26.49 -1.42
CA LEU A 84 -9.38 25.31 -0.96
C LEU A 84 -8.43 24.70 -2.01
N PHE A 85 -8.65 25.01 -3.29
CA PHE A 85 -7.91 24.43 -4.41
C PHE A 85 -6.38 24.40 -4.19
N PRO A 86 -5.69 25.52 -3.93
CA PRO A 86 -4.23 25.52 -3.78
C PRO A 86 -3.75 24.68 -2.59
N PHE A 87 -4.49 24.68 -1.47
CA PHE A 87 -4.12 23.90 -0.28
C PHE A 87 -4.23 22.41 -0.52
N ILE A 88 -5.29 21.97 -1.21
CA ILE A 88 -5.50 20.56 -1.54
C ILE A 88 -4.41 20.05 -2.48
N HIS A 89 -4.07 20.81 -3.52
CA HIS A 89 -3.03 20.43 -4.48
C HIS A 89 -1.63 20.43 -3.85
N PHE A 90 -1.38 21.32 -2.89
CA PHE A 90 -0.14 21.29 -2.11
C PHE A 90 -0.01 20.01 -1.28
N VAL A 91 -1.11 19.54 -0.66
CA VAL A 91 -1.15 18.25 0.04
C VAL A 91 -0.92 17.09 -0.93
N PHE A 92 -1.50 17.12 -2.13
CA PHE A 92 -1.28 16.08 -3.15
C PHE A 92 0.18 16.00 -3.58
N LEU A 93 0.84 17.15 -3.72
CA LEU A 93 2.27 17.22 -4.02
C LEU A 93 3.10 16.56 -2.91
N ILE A 94 2.85 16.89 -1.65
CA ILE A 94 3.55 16.28 -0.50
C ILE A 94 3.34 14.76 -0.48
N MET A 95 2.11 14.29 -0.70
CA MET A 95 1.78 12.87 -0.74
C MET A 95 2.44 12.16 -1.92
N GLY A 96 2.53 12.83 -3.08
CA GLY A 96 3.26 12.34 -4.24
C GLY A 96 4.75 12.17 -3.94
N ILE A 97 5.41 13.19 -3.37
CA ILE A 97 6.83 13.15 -2.99
C ILE A 97 7.08 12.02 -1.98
N TYR A 98 6.22 11.90 -0.97
CA TYR A 98 6.30 10.82 0.02
C TYR A 98 6.16 9.43 -0.63
N SER A 99 5.25 9.28 -1.59
CA SER A 99 5.07 8.03 -2.32
C SER A 99 6.29 7.67 -3.18
N ALA A 100 6.91 8.67 -3.82
CA ALA A 100 8.12 8.50 -4.60
C ALA A 100 9.30 8.02 -3.73
N TYR A 101 9.48 8.63 -2.55
CA TYR A 101 10.56 8.30 -1.62
C TYR A 101 10.35 6.94 -0.94
N SER A 102 9.13 6.65 -0.53
CA SER A 102 8.80 5.39 0.14
C SER A 102 8.73 4.19 -0.81
N LEU A 103 8.76 4.41 -2.13
CA LEU A 103 8.49 3.41 -3.18
C LEU A 103 7.19 2.62 -2.90
N LYS A 104 6.26 3.24 -2.18
CA LYS A 104 4.96 2.67 -1.82
C LYS A 104 3.91 3.59 -2.40
N SER A 105 3.20 3.10 -3.41
CA SER A 105 1.96 3.76 -3.84
C SER A 105 0.82 3.42 -2.89
N PRO A 106 -0.07 4.38 -2.57
CA PRO A 106 -1.32 4.11 -1.87
C PRO A 106 -2.16 3.02 -2.55
N ILE A 107 -2.04 2.88 -3.87
CA ILE A 107 -2.71 1.83 -4.65
C ILE A 107 -2.28 0.43 -4.19
N ILE A 108 -1.02 0.23 -3.79
CA ILE A 108 -0.56 -1.07 -3.28
C ILE A 108 -1.22 -1.39 -1.94
N TYR A 109 -1.51 -0.38 -1.11
CA TYR A 109 -2.25 -0.59 0.14
C TYR A 109 -3.72 -0.91 -0.13
N ILE A 110 -4.37 -0.21 -1.08
CA ILE A 110 -5.75 -0.48 -1.48
C ILE A 110 -5.87 -1.88 -2.12
N LEU A 111 -4.92 -2.27 -2.97
CA LEU A 111 -4.83 -3.60 -3.56
C LEU A 111 -4.54 -4.70 -2.53
N LYS A 112 -3.79 -4.40 -1.47
CA LYS A 112 -3.55 -5.35 -0.36
C LYS A 112 -4.75 -5.49 0.57
N LEU A 113 -5.60 -4.47 0.66
CA LEU A 113 -6.85 -4.49 1.44
C LEU A 113 -8.01 -5.13 0.68
N THR A 114 -7.86 -5.36 -0.63
CA THR A 114 -8.81 -6.17 -1.40
C THR A 114 -8.46 -7.65 -1.20
N PRO A 115 -9.32 -8.46 -0.54
CA PRO A 115 -8.99 -9.83 -0.15
C PRO A 115 -8.93 -10.82 -1.32
N ASN A 116 -9.10 -10.36 -2.56
CA ASN A 116 -9.05 -11.22 -3.73
C ASN A 116 -7.68 -11.10 -4.38
N GLY A 117 -6.80 -12.05 -4.00
CA GLY A 117 -5.68 -12.43 -4.84
C GLY A 117 -6.17 -12.73 -6.24
N TRP A 118 -5.60 -12.02 -7.22
CA TRP A 118 -5.70 -12.42 -8.61
C TRP A 118 -4.59 -13.43 -8.84
N SER A 119 -5.01 -14.70 -8.85
CA SER A 119 -4.32 -15.85 -9.43
C SER A 119 -3.89 -15.59 -10.87
#